data_AF-A0A2S8X9E5-F1
#
_entry.id   AF-A0A2S8X9E5-F1
#
_cell.length_a   1.000
_cell.length_b   1.000
_cell.length_c   1.000
_cell.angle_alpha   90.00
_cell.angle_beta   90.00
_cell.angle_gamma   90.00
#
_symmetry.space_group_name_H-M   'P 1'
#
loop_
_entity.id
_entity.type
_entity.pdbx_description
1 polymer ?
#
loop_
_entity_poly.entity_id
_entity_poly.type
_entity_poly.pdbx_seq_one_letter_code
_entity_poly.pdbx_strand_id
1 'polypeptide(L)'
;MQETSALGNVLIVGGGPAGIHVAVDLSKGWSHRIGVANRKGIHAERLLTELEEHEFHVSTEVLVERARHLSATARLDRFYAGFDTIEDDWQTIVLCVPCHSYVDVIRELKLDYRLEVKRIILISPGIGSNMLVQESLDAVRDRIEVISFSTYYAATKFDPAAATLLKSIVKGLKRKIHMGSSRANSRTLFHLQDFFASLGIEAEQTPHPIGAESRSITTYVHPPFFMDSFSLNEIFSHTRSTKYMYKLYPEGPVTPGTIHSMVRLWKEISCVLVKFGAEPMNLLKFMNDDNYPVQEQSLSRSDIEGFVQFDELHQEYLLYIRYASLLIDPFSSPGKQGQYRSFAAVPYQQVSLDHEGKWVIPRIPYEDYRKLKLLYHIGQTLQIPMPQARTLMQNFEHQLGAFMKQQGADAFRSELVQDNTLEEAKIIIRKMHTQYLKGREDVFKS
;
A
#
# COMPACT_ATOMS: atom_id res chain seq x y z
N MET A 1 -31.48 -22.57 -4.02
CA MET A 1 -30.17 -22.76 -3.37
C MET A 1 -29.52 -21.39 -3.32
N GLN A 2 -29.53 -20.71 -2.16
CA GLN A 2 -28.82 -19.43 -2.02
C GLN A 2 -27.34 -19.73 -2.15
N GLU A 3 -26.68 -19.22 -3.18
CA GLU A 3 -25.22 -19.23 -3.27
C GLU A 3 -24.68 -18.52 -2.04
N THR A 4 -24.01 -19.25 -1.16
CA THR A 4 -23.28 -18.68 -0.04
C THR A 4 -22.17 -17.81 -0.63
N SER A 5 -22.22 -16.51 -0.39
CA SER A 5 -21.22 -15.56 -0.86
C SER A 5 -19.88 -15.92 -0.24
N ALA A 6 -18.85 -16.05 -1.08
CA ALA A 6 -17.57 -16.62 -0.68
C ALA A 6 -16.89 -15.89 0.50
N LEU A 7 -17.18 -14.59 0.68
CA LEU A 7 -16.64 -13.78 1.77
C LEU A 7 -17.63 -13.53 2.93
N GLY A 8 -18.88 -13.98 2.83
CA GLY A 8 -19.91 -13.72 3.85
C GLY A 8 -20.29 -12.24 3.94
N ASN A 9 -20.66 -11.76 5.13
CA ASN A 9 -20.82 -10.33 5.40
C ASN A 9 -19.44 -9.68 5.53
N VAL A 10 -19.22 -8.56 4.84
CA VAL A 10 -17.94 -7.87 4.79
C VAL A 10 -18.03 -6.49 5.43
N LEU A 11 -17.16 -6.24 6.41
CA LEU A 11 -16.93 -4.92 6.98
C LEU A 11 -15.65 -4.30 6.39
N ILE A 12 -15.79 -3.17 5.74
CA ILE A 12 -14.67 -2.39 5.20
C ILE A 12 -14.27 -1.33 6.21
N VAL A 13 -13.01 -1.34 6.63
CA VAL A 13 -12.48 -0.34 7.57
C VAL A 13 -11.66 0.70 6.81
N GLY A 14 -12.17 1.93 6.78
CA GLY A 14 -11.60 3.07 6.07
C GLY A 14 -12.55 3.60 4.99
N GLY A 15 -13.25 4.70 5.27
CA GLY A 15 -14.19 5.38 4.37
C GLY A 15 -13.52 6.32 3.36
N GLY A 16 -12.33 5.96 2.88
CA GLY A 16 -11.62 6.69 1.82
C GLY A 16 -12.03 6.21 0.41
N PRO A 17 -11.45 6.79 -0.66
CA PRO A 17 -11.79 6.41 -2.04
C PRO A 17 -11.60 4.92 -2.32
N ALA A 18 -10.54 4.32 -1.76
CA ALA A 18 -10.30 2.88 -1.90
C ALA A 18 -11.35 2.03 -1.18
N GLY A 19 -11.79 2.44 0.02
CA GLY A 19 -12.84 1.74 0.75
C GLY A 19 -14.18 1.78 0.04
N ILE A 20 -14.56 2.93 -0.50
CA ILE A 20 -15.78 3.08 -1.32
C ILE A 20 -15.70 2.20 -2.58
N HIS A 21 -14.55 2.19 -3.26
CA HIS A 21 -14.37 1.34 -4.44
C HIS A 21 -14.48 -0.15 -4.10
N VAL A 22 -13.78 -0.60 -3.05
CA VAL A 22 -13.84 -1.99 -2.58
C VAL A 22 -15.27 -2.39 -2.19
N ALA A 23 -16.04 -1.48 -1.57
CA ALA A 23 -17.45 -1.73 -1.25
C ALA A 23 -18.28 -2.02 -2.50
N VAL A 24 -18.11 -1.21 -3.54
CA VAL A 24 -18.81 -1.37 -4.82
C VAL A 24 -18.39 -2.63 -5.57
N ASP A 25 -17.11 -3.01 -5.52
CA ASP A 25 -16.66 -4.26 -6.15
C ASP A 25 -17.19 -5.49 -5.42
N LEU A 26 -17.16 -5.48 -4.08
CA LEU A 26 -17.61 -6.61 -3.29
C LEU A 26 -19.14 -6.79 -3.31
N SER A 27 -19.90 -5.71 -3.53
CA SER A 27 -21.36 -5.81 -3.65
C SER A 27 -21.82 -6.53 -4.92
N LYS A 28 -20.93 -6.82 -5.88
CA LYS A 28 -21.22 -7.54 -7.15
C LYS A 28 -21.33 -9.06 -6.94
N GLY A 29 -21.88 -9.51 -5.82
CA GLY A 29 -22.05 -10.94 -5.47
C GLY A 29 -20.96 -11.54 -4.57
N TRP A 30 -19.91 -10.79 -4.25
CA TRP A 30 -18.79 -11.26 -3.42
C TRP A 30 -19.02 -11.09 -1.92
N SER A 31 -20.09 -10.40 -1.52
CA SER A 31 -20.57 -10.32 -0.15
C SER A 31 -22.09 -10.44 -0.06
N HIS A 32 -22.59 -10.90 1.08
CA HIS A 32 -24.01 -10.87 1.43
C HIS A 32 -24.48 -9.51 1.92
N ARG A 33 -23.65 -8.83 2.72
CA ARG A 33 -23.89 -7.51 3.29
C ARG A 33 -22.58 -6.73 3.30
N ILE A 34 -22.64 -5.46 2.96
CA ILE A 34 -21.49 -4.56 2.95
C ILE A 34 -21.67 -3.50 4.03
N GLY A 35 -20.76 -3.51 5.00
CA GLY A 35 -20.61 -2.44 5.98
C GLY A 35 -19.37 -1.61 5.72
N VAL A 36 -19.40 -0.32 6.08
CA VAL A 36 -18.21 0.53 6.10
C VAL A 36 -18.06 1.13 7.50
N ALA A 37 -16.86 1.06 8.08
CA ALA A 37 -16.51 1.71 9.33
C ALA A 37 -15.38 2.70 9.12
N ASN A 38 -15.43 3.85 9.79
CA ASN A 38 -14.35 4.83 9.79
C ASN A 38 -14.09 5.32 11.21
N ARG A 39 -12.84 5.71 11.52
CA ARG A 39 -12.53 6.33 12.81
C ARG A 39 -13.38 7.59 13.01
N LYS A 40 -13.79 7.83 14.26
CA LYS A 40 -14.53 9.04 14.66
C LYS A 40 -13.76 10.30 14.24
N GLY A 41 -14.50 11.31 13.78
CA GLY A 41 -13.97 12.60 13.36
C GLY A 41 -14.75 13.19 12.18
N ILE A 42 -14.35 14.39 11.77
CA ILE A 42 -15.07 15.20 10.76
C ILE A 42 -15.32 14.44 9.46
N HIS A 43 -14.35 13.66 8.98
CA HIS A 43 -14.52 12.86 7.76
C HIS A 43 -15.63 11.81 7.90
N ALA A 44 -15.72 11.12 9.05
CA ALA A 44 -16.75 10.11 9.28
C ALA A 44 -18.14 10.73 9.48
N GLU A 45 -18.21 11.86 10.19
CA GLU A 45 -19.45 12.61 10.37
C GLU A 45 -20.00 13.11 9.03
N ARG A 46 -19.15 13.76 8.23
CA ARG A 46 -19.52 14.21 6.90
C ARG A 46 -19.98 13.07 6.00
N LEU A 47 -19.24 11.95 6.00
CA LEU A 47 -19.60 10.78 5.21
C LEU A 47 -20.95 10.18 5.65
N LEU A 48 -21.22 10.12 6.95
CA LEU A 48 -22.51 9.68 7.48
C LEU A 48 -23.66 10.60 7.02
N THR A 49 -23.50 11.92 7.15
CA THR A 49 -24.50 12.89 6.68
C THR A 49 -24.80 12.69 5.18
N GLU A 50 -23.76 12.63 4.35
CA GLU A 50 -23.96 12.42 2.89
C GLU A 50 -24.64 11.07 2.62
N LEU A 51 -24.26 10.00 3.32
CA LEU A 51 -24.88 8.67 3.17
C LEU A 51 -26.36 8.67 3.55
N GLU A 52 -26.75 9.31 4.65
CA GLU A 52 -28.16 9.39 5.07
C GLU A 52 -29.02 10.13 4.03
N GLU A 53 -28.49 11.23 3.47
CA GLU A 53 -29.16 11.99 2.41
C GLU A 53 -29.33 11.20 1.10
N HIS A 54 -28.47 10.21 0.84
CA HIS A 54 -28.44 9.41 -0.39
C HIS A 54 -28.83 7.94 -0.17
N GLU A 55 -29.57 7.66 0.91
CA GLU A 55 -30.07 6.31 1.24
C GLU A 55 -28.97 5.23 1.24
N PHE A 56 -27.78 5.61 1.71
CA PHE A 56 -26.58 4.80 1.81
C PHE A 56 -26.03 4.29 0.46
N HIS A 57 -26.33 4.97 -0.65
CA HIS A 57 -25.75 4.64 -1.95
C HIS A 57 -24.36 5.23 -2.11
N VAL A 58 -23.44 4.42 -2.64
CA VAL A 58 -22.10 4.81 -3.04
C VAL A 58 -21.83 4.35 -4.46
N SER A 59 -20.97 5.06 -5.18
CA SER A 59 -20.72 4.78 -6.59
C SER A 59 -19.23 4.80 -6.93
N THR A 60 -18.89 4.03 -7.96
CA THR A 60 -17.57 4.00 -8.57
C THR A 60 -17.70 4.22 -10.07
N GLU A 61 -16.92 5.16 -10.59
CA GLU A 61 -16.72 5.36 -12.02
C GLU A 61 -15.32 4.88 -12.42
N VAL A 62 -15.25 3.92 -13.33
CA VAL A 62 -14.01 3.34 -13.83
C VAL A 62 -13.66 3.94 -15.19
N LEU A 63 -12.59 4.73 -15.24
CA LEU A 63 -12.13 5.40 -16.47
C LEU A 63 -11.23 4.51 -17.33
N VAL A 64 -10.80 3.37 -16.80
CA VAL A 64 -9.98 2.38 -17.52
C VAL A 64 -10.82 1.76 -18.63
N GLU A 65 -10.47 2.02 -19.89
CA GLU A 65 -11.29 1.69 -21.07
C GLU A 65 -11.75 0.21 -21.09
N ARG A 66 -10.81 -0.73 -20.95
CA ARG A 66 -11.10 -2.18 -20.90
C ARG A 66 -12.00 -2.63 -19.75
N ALA A 67 -12.15 -1.81 -18.71
CA ALA A 67 -12.83 -2.13 -17.46
C ALA A 67 -13.96 -1.15 -17.13
N ARG A 68 -14.41 -0.32 -18.09
CA ARG A 68 -15.50 0.65 -17.87
C ARG A 68 -16.79 0.00 -17.38
N HIS A 69 -17.05 -1.24 -17.79
CA HIS A 69 -18.19 -2.05 -17.37
C HIS A 69 -18.20 -2.36 -15.87
N LEU A 70 -17.08 -2.16 -15.15
CA LEU A 70 -17.01 -2.29 -13.70
C LEU A 70 -17.57 -1.08 -12.95
N SER A 71 -17.88 0.03 -13.64
CA SER A 71 -18.54 1.19 -13.02
C SER A 71 -19.90 0.78 -12.50
N ALA A 72 -20.19 1.08 -11.24
CA ALA A 72 -21.42 0.62 -10.59
C ALA A 72 -21.79 1.50 -9.39
N THR A 73 -23.02 1.34 -8.94
CA THR A 73 -23.53 1.87 -7.67
C THR A 73 -23.89 0.70 -6.76
N ALA A 74 -23.63 0.87 -5.47
CA ALA A 74 -23.93 -0.10 -4.45
C ALA A 74 -24.63 0.60 -3.28
N ARG A 75 -25.55 -0.09 -2.62
CA ARG A 75 -26.11 0.37 -1.36
C ARG A 75 -25.36 -0.30 -0.21
N LEU A 76 -24.90 0.49 0.76
CA LEU A 76 -24.31 -0.03 1.99
C LEU A 76 -25.42 -0.49 2.93
N ASP A 77 -25.23 -1.64 3.58
CA ASP A 77 -26.13 -2.14 4.61
C ASP A 77 -25.98 -1.37 5.92
N ARG A 78 -24.74 -0.97 6.23
CA ARG A 78 -24.39 -0.26 7.46
C ARG A 78 -23.22 0.69 7.26
N PHE A 79 -23.25 1.81 7.96
CA PHE A 79 -22.10 2.68 8.18
C PHE A 79 -21.85 2.87 9.67
N TYR A 80 -20.58 2.86 10.09
CA TYR A 80 -20.18 3.06 11.47
C TYR A 80 -19.21 4.25 11.59
N ALA A 81 -19.66 5.31 12.27
CA ALA A 81 -18.81 6.44 12.68
C ALA A 81 -18.10 6.12 14.00
N GLY A 82 -17.05 5.32 13.91
CA GLY A 82 -16.33 4.73 15.04
C GLY A 82 -16.51 3.22 15.13
N PHE A 83 -15.78 2.58 16.05
CA PHE A 83 -15.75 1.12 16.16
C PHE A 83 -16.56 0.56 17.34
N ASP A 84 -17.04 1.44 18.23
CA ASP A 84 -17.71 1.04 19.48
C ASP A 84 -19.04 0.32 19.28
N THR A 85 -19.74 0.60 18.17
CA THR A 85 -21.11 0.12 17.91
C THR A 85 -21.20 -0.91 16.79
N ILE A 86 -20.07 -1.48 16.37
CA ILE A 86 -20.06 -2.52 15.34
C ILE A 86 -20.87 -3.73 15.81
N GLU A 87 -21.64 -4.37 14.93
CA GLU A 87 -22.40 -5.59 15.21
C GLU A 87 -21.49 -6.84 15.11
N ASP A 88 -21.79 -7.94 15.81
CA ASP A 88 -21.04 -9.22 15.68
C ASP A 88 -21.67 -10.13 14.62
N ASP A 89 -21.69 -9.65 13.37
CA ASP A 89 -22.29 -10.34 12.23
C ASP A 89 -21.39 -10.34 10.99
N TRP A 90 -20.18 -9.77 11.10
CA TRP A 90 -19.20 -9.64 10.02
C TRP A 90 -18.23 -10.82 10.01
N GLN A 91 -18.22 -11.61 8.93
CA GLN A 91 -17.28 -12.73 8.80
C GLN A 91 -15.93 -12.32 8.20
N THR A 92 -15.90 -11.24 7.43
CA THR A 92 -14.70 -10.73 6.77
C THR A 92 -14.50 -9.25 7.08
N ILE A 93 -13.29 -8.90 7.52
CA ILE A 93 -12.87 -7.50 7.67
C ILE A 93 -11.87 -7.17 6.58
N VAL A 94 -12.05 -6.04 5.89
CA VAL A 94 -11.11 -5.54 4.88
C VAL A 94 -10.53 -4.21 5.35
N LEU A 95 -9.22 -4.18 5.61
CA LEU A 95 -8.54 -2.96 6.05
C LEU A 95 -8.12 -2.12 4.85
N CYS A 96 -8.82 -1.01 4.64
CA CYS A 96 -8.60 0.01 3.61
C CYS A 96 -7.92 1.28 4.16
N VAL A 97 -7.38 1.21 5.38
CA VAL A 97 -6.59 2.26 6.02
C VAL A 97 -5.09 2.10 5.66
N PRO A 98 -4.25 3.14 5.86
CA PRO A 98 -2.80 2.98 5.76
C PRO A 98 -2.27 1.89 6.71
N CYS A 99 -1.25 1.15 6.27
CA CYS A 99 -0.76 -0.02 7.01
C CYS A 99 -0.22 0.29 8.41
N HIS A 100 0.29 1.51 8.64
CA HIS A 100 0.76 1.93 9.96
C HIS A 100 -0.37 2.10 10.98
N SER A 101 -1.64 2.14 10.53
CA SER A 101 -2.81 2.20 11.40
C SER A 101 -3.43 0.83 11.68
N TYR A 102 -2.92 -0.26 11.08
CA TYR A 102 -3.56 -1.58 11.21
C TYR A 102 -3.62 -2.07 12.66
N VAL A 103 -2.52 -1.96 13.42
CA VAL A 103 -2.47 -2.43 14.81
C VAL A 103 -3.48 -1.68 15.68
N ASP A 104 -3.54 -0.36 15.54
CA ASP A 104 -4.47 0.47 16.32
C ASP A 104 -5.92 0.15 15.97
N VAL A 105 -6.23 -0.01 14.67
CA VAL A 105 -7.56 -0.42 14.21
C VAL A 105 -7.95 -1.79 14.77
N ILE A 106 -7.06 -2.79 14.74
CA ILE A 106 -7.35 -4.12 15.28
C ILE A 106 -7.66 -4.07 16.77
N ARG A 107 -6.92 -3.26 17.54
CA ARG A 107 -7.18 -3.04 18.97
C ARG A 107 -8.52 -2.36 19.22
N GLU A 108 -8.86 -1.33 18.45
CA GLU A 108 -10.12 -0.61 18.60
C GLU A 108 -11.35 -1.44 18.20
N LEU A 109 -11.20 -2.38 17.25
CA LEU A 109 -12.29 -3.28 16.83
C LEU A 109 -12.68 -4.31 17.90
N LYS A 110 -11.83 -4.53 18.92
CA LYS A 110 -12.09 -5.44 20.07
C LYS A 110 -12.59 -6.82 19.63
N LEU A 111 -11.82 -7.47 18.76
CA LEU A 111 -12.22 -8.72 18.09
C LEU A 111 -12.37 -9.93 19.03
N ASP A 112 -11.93 -9.82 20.29
CA ASP A 112 -12.16 -10.84 21.33
C ASP A 112 -13.66 -11.12 21.56
N TYR A 113 -14.51 -10.11 21.35
CA TYR A 113 -15.96 -10.20 21.50
C TYR A 113 -16.69 -10.36 20.17
N ARG A 114 -15.97 -10.61 19.07
CA ARG A 114 -16.52 -10.72 17.71
C ARG A 114 -16.35 -12.15 17.17
N LEU A 115 -17.28 -13.02 17.54
CA LEU A 115 -17.22 -14.46 17.29
C LEU A 115 -17.47 -14.82 15.82
N GLU A 116 -18.09 -13.94 15.04
CA GLU A 116 -18.37 -14.21 13.63
C GLU A 116 -17.18 -13.96 12.71
N VAL A 117 -16.21 -13.14 13.12
CA VAL A 117 -15.05 -12.78 12.27
C VAL A 117 -14.18 -14.00 12.01
N LYS A 118 -14.06 -14.39 10.74
CA LYS A 118 -13.25 -15.55 10.30
C LYS A 118 -11.96 -15.12 9.63
N ARG A 119 -11.91 -13.90 9.10
CA ARG A 119 -10.77 -13.42 8.31
C ARG A 119 -10.61 -11.91 8.28
N ILE A 120 -9.37 -11.48 8.09
CA ILE A 120 -8.96 -10.09 7.88
C ILE A 120 -8.12 -10.02 6.60
N ILE A 121 -8.46 -9.09 5.72
CA ILE A 121 -7.77 -8.83 4.45
C ILE A 121 -7.07 -7.48 4.54
N LEU A 122 -5.75 -7.47 4.34
CA LEU A 122 -4.91 -6.28 4.29
C LEU A 122 -4.70 -5.90 2.82
N ILE A 123 -5.32 -4.81 2.35
CA ILE A 123 -5.28 -4.48 0.92
C ILE A 123 -3.98 -3.78 0.50
N SER A 124 -3.32 -3.06 1.41
CA SER A 124 -2.05 -2.36 1.13
C SER A 124 -1.06 -2.43 2.30
N PRO A 125 -0.66 -3.65 2.72
CA PRO A 125 0.31 -3.86 3.79
C PRO A 125 1.73 -3.42 3.40
N GLY A 126 2.56 -3.16 4.42
CA GLY A 126 4.01 -3.21 4.32
C GLY A 126 4.56 -4.57 4.76
N ILE A 127 5.82 -4.85 4.47
CA ILE A 127 6.50 -6.10 4.88
C ILE A 127 6.42 -6.27 6.41
N GLY A 128 5.82 -7.36 6.86
CA GLY A 128 5.61 -7.71 8.26
C GLY A 128 4.22 -7.34 8.82
N SER A 129 3.36 -6.67 8.04
CA SER A 129 2.04 -6.23 8.51
C SER A 129 1.16 -7.41 8.93
N ASN A 130 1.20 -8.52 8.18
CA ASN A 130 0.46 -9.73 8.53
C ASN A 130 0.83 -10.25 9.92
N MET A 131 2.13 -10.30 10.22
CA MET A 131 2.63 -10.75 11.52
C MET A 131 2.19 -9.81 12.64
N LEU A 132 2.28 -8.49 12.43
CA LEU A 132 1.81 -7.50 13.41
C LEU A 132 0.32 -7.64 13.70
N VAL A 133 -0.51 -7.79 12.66
CA VAL A 133 -1.95 -8.00 12.81
C VAL A 133 -2.22 -9.29 13.55
N GLN A 134 -1.60 -10.41 13.16
CA GLN A 134 -1.73 -11.68 13.89
C GLN A 134 -1.35 -11.55 15.36
N GLU A 135 -0.25 -10.85 15.67
CA GLU A 135 0.18 -10.68 17.05
C GLU A 135 -0.76 -9.80 17.86
N SER A 136 -1.46 -8.87 17.21
CA SER A 136 -2.46 -7.98 17.83
C SER A 136 -3.83 -8.61 18.04
N LEU A 137 -4.06 -9.85 17.56
CA LEU A 137 -5.31 -10.60 17.73
C LEU A 137 -5.37 -11.41 19.03
N ASP A 138 -4.30 -11.39 19.84
CA ASP A 138 -4.23 -12.05 21.15
C ASP A 138 -4.87 -13.45 21.18
N ALA A 139 -5.97 -13.62 21.93
CA ALA A 139 -6.62 -14.91 22.16
C ALA A 139 -7.37 -15.45 20.93
N VAL A 140 -7.79 -14.59 20.00
CA VAL A 140 -8.56 -15.00 18.80
C VAL A 140 -7.68 -15.26 17.58
N ARG A 141 -6.36 -15.12 17.71
CA ARG A 141 -5.36 -15.27 16.64
C ARG A 141 -5.53 -16.52 15.78
N ASP A 142 -5.67 -17.69 16.40
CA ASP A 142 -5.71 -18.96 15.65
C ASP A 142 -7.04 -19.16 14.90
N ARG A 143 -8.11 -18.52 15.38
CA ARG A 143 -9.46 -18.57 14.77
C ARG A 143 -9.54 -17.72 13.50
N ILE A 144 -8.79 -16.63 13.43
CA ILE A 144 -8.89 -15.63 12.37
C ILE A 144 -7.76 -15.80 11.35
N GLU A 145 -8.12 -15.95 10.09
CA GLU A 145 -7.17 -15.93 8.99
C GLU A 145 -6.76 -14.49 8.65
N VAL A 146 -5.48 -14.23 8.41
CA VAL A 146 -4.98 -12.91 7.99
C VAL A 146 -4.36 -13.04 6.60
N ILE A 147 -4.89 -12.28 5.64
CA ILE A 147 -4.47 -12.32 4.23
C ILE A 147 -3.84 -10.98 3.88
N SER A 148 -2.66 -11.02 3.27
CA SER A 148 -1.97 -9.84 2.77
C SER A 148 -1.99 -9.81 1.25
N PHE A 149 -2.38 -8.66 0.68
CA PHE A 149 -2.13 -8.35 -0.72
C PHE A 149 -0.79 -7.65 -0.89
N SER A 150 -0.28 -7.61 -2.11
CA SER A 150 0.95 -6.88 -2.41
C SER A 150 0.76 -5.36 -2.42
N THR A 151 -0.40 -4.90 -2.88
CA THR A 151 -0.79 -3.50 -2.91
C THR A 151 -2.28 -3.38 -3.20
N TYR A 152 -2.82 -2.19 -3.01
CA TYR A 152 -4.17 -1.89 -3.45
C TYR A 152 -4.25 -2.03 -4.98
N TYR A 153 -5.30 -2.72 -5.45
CA TYR A 153 -5.41 -3.19 -6.83
C TYR A 153 -5.84 -2.10 -7.84
N ALA A 154 -6.01 -0.85 -7.40
CA ALA A 154 -6.44 0.25 -8.26
C ALA A 154 -5.75 1.58 -7.92
N ALA A 155 -5.99 2.59 -8.76
CA ALA A 155 -5.64 3.98 -8.51
C ALA A 155 -6.93 4.81 -8.41
N THR A 156 -7.37 5.07 -7.18
CA THR A 156 -8.68 5.66 -6.89
C THR A 156 -8.54 6.98 -6.15
N LYS A 157 -9.42 7.93 -6.47
CA LYS A 157 -9.58 9.19 -5.76
C LYS A 157 -11.06 9.54 -5.65
N PHE A 158 -11.43 10.45 -4.75
CA PHE A 158 -12.75 11.08 -4.83
C PHE A 158 -12.85 11.91 -6.10
N ASP A 159 -14.07 12.06 -6.61
CA ASP A 159 -14.35 12.94 -7.75
C ASP A 159 -14.20 14.41 -7.31
N PRO A 160 -13.16 15.14 -7.77
CA PRO A 160 -12.97 16.52 -7.35
C PRO A 160 -14.07 17.46 -7.86
N ALA A 161 -14.78 17.07 -8.93
CA ALA A 161 -15.85 17.87 -9.51
C ALA A 161 -17.20 17.66 -8.80
N ALA A 162 -17.42 16.49 -8.19
CA ALA A 162 -18.71 16.14 -7.60
C ALA A 162 -18.88 16.64 -6.15
N ALA A 163 -17.83 17.18 -5.52
CA ALA A 163 -17.83 17.68 -4.14
C ALA A 163 -18.41 16.70 -3.09
N THR A 164 -18.45 15.40 -3.38
CA THR A 164 -19.02 14.33 -2.54
C THR A 164 -17.97 13.28 -2.16
N LEU A 165 -18.18 12.64 -1.02
CA LEU A 165 -17.41 11.48 -0.54
C LEU A 165 -18.02 10.14 -0.97
N LEU A 166 -19.19 10.14 -1.62
CA LEU A 166 -19.91 8.92 -2.01
C LEU A 166 -19.50 8.37 -3.37
N LYS A 167 -18.73 9.16 -4.15
CA LYS A 167 -18.30 8.80 -5.50
C LYS A 167 -16.79 8.66 -5.59
N SER A 168 -16.33 7.47 -5.97
CA SER A 168 -14.92 7.19 -6.24
C SER A 168 -14.66 7.12 -7.76
N ILE A 169 -13.50 7.62 -8.19
CA ILE A 169 -13.03 7.57 -9.58
C ILE A 169 -11.81 6.68 -9.66
N VAL A 170 -11.89 5.61 -10.45
CA VAL A 170 -10.80 4.67 -10.71
C VAL A 170 -10.12 5.05 -12.03
N LYS A 171 -8.88 5.53 -11.93
CA LYS A 171 -8.06 5.93 -13.08
C LYS A 171 -7.19 4.81 -13.65
N GLY A 172 -6.97 3.77 -12.86
CA GLY A 172 -6.08 2.67 -13.21
C GLY A 172 -6.44 1.43 -12.39
N LEU A 173 -6.26 0.27 -13.00
CA LEU A 173 -6.36 -1.04 -12.36
C LEU A 173 -5.02 -1.74 -12.53
N LYS A 174 -4.58 -2.44 -11.49
CA LYS A 174 -3.37 -3.26 -11.56
C LYS A 174 -3.60 -4.41 -12.55
N ARG A 175 -2.53 -4.82 -13.24
CA ARG A 175 -2.55 -6.01 -14.08
C ARG A 175 -2.48 -7.28 -13.24
N LYS A 176 -1.61 -7.25 -12.23
CA LYS A 176 -1.34 -8.36 -11.32
C LYS A 176 -1.32 -7.87 -9.88
N ILE A 177 -1.79 -8.71 -8.97
CA ILE A 177 -1.51 -8.63 -7.54
C ILE A 177 -0.97 -9.96 -7.01
N HIS A 178 -0.24 -9.91 -5.90
CA HIS A 178 0.16 -11.11 -5.18
C HIS A 178 -0.60 -11.18 -3.86
N MET A 179 -0.95 -12.39 -3.40
CA MET A 179 -1.71 -12.61 -2.18
C MET A 179 -1.11 -13.76 -1.36
N GLY A 180 -0.96 -13.57 -0.06
CA GLY A 180 -0.49 -14.60 0.85
C GLY A 180 -1.33 -14.66 2.12
N SER A 181 -1.58 -15.87 2.61
CA SER A 181 -2.39 -16.10 3.82
C SER A 181 -1.54 -16.57 4.99
N SER A 182 -1.95 -16.23 6.22
CA SER A 182 -1.41 -16.82 7.44
C SER A 182 -1.72 -18.33 7.56
N ARG A 183 -2.58 -18.88 6.70
CA ARG A 183 -2.93 -20.30 6.60
C ARG A 183 -2.41 -20.91 5.30
N ALA A 184 -1.64 -21.99 5.40
CA ALA A 184 -1.01 -22.65 4.25
C ALA A 184 -2.01 -23.15 3.18
N ASN A 185 -3.18 -23.65 3.60
CA ASN A 185 -4.21 -24.20 2.70
C ASN A 185 -5.48 -23.32 2.72
N SER A 186 -5.31 -22.02 2.50
CA SER A 186 -6.45 -21.09 2.50
C SER A 186 -7.38 -21.33 1.30
N ARG A 187 -8.63 -21.73 1.59
CA ARG A 187 -9.71 -21.72 0.60
C ARG A 187 -10.09 -20.31 0.16
N THR A 188 -9.90 -19.33 1.04
CA THR A 188 -10.23 -17.93 0.74
C THR A 188 -9.34 -17.36 -0.36
N LEU A 189 -8.09 -17.78 -0.48
CA LEU A 189 -7.23 -17.33 -1.58
C LEU A 189 -7.79 -17.70 -2.97
N PHE A 190 -8.41 -18.87 -3.12
CA PHE A 190 -9.06 -19.26 -4.39
C PHE A 190 -10.27 -18.37 -4.69
N HIS A 191 -11.12 -18.11 -3.69
CA HIS A 191 -12.23 -17.18 -3.86
C HIS A 191 -11.77 -15.76 -4.21
N LEU A 192 -10.64 -15.33 -3.66
CA LEU A 192 -10.06 -14.03 -4.00
C LEU A 192 -9.47 -14.03 -5.42
N GLN A 193 -8.91 -15.14 -5.90
CA GLN A 193 -8.50 -15.25 -7.30
C GLN A 193 -9.70 -15.11 -8.25
N ASP A 194 -10.81 -15.77 -7.95
CA ASP A 194 -12.05 -15.63 -8.75
C ASP A 194 -12.58 -14.18 -8.70
N PHE A 195 -12.52 -13.54 -7.52
CA PHE A 195 -12.84 -12.12 -7.36
C PHE A 195 -11.98 -11.24 -8.27
N PHE A 196 -10.67 -11.37 -8.23
CA PHE A 196 -9.78 -10.56 -9.07
C PHE A 196 -9.91 -10.88 -10.56
N ALA A 197 -10.15 -12.14 -10.92
CA ALA A 197 -10.45 -12.52 -12.30
C ALA A 197 -11.71 -11.82 -12.82
N SER A 198 -12.75 -11.68 -11.98
CA SER A 198 -13.97 -10.93 -12.32
C SER A 198 -13.72 -9.43 -12.57
N LEU A 199 -12.63 -8.88 -12.03
CA LEU A 199 -12.17 -7.51 -12.26
C LEU A 199 -11.17 -7.39 -13.42
N GLY A 200 -10.80 -8.50 -14.07
CA GLY A 200 -9.75 -8.54 -15.10
C GLY A 200 -8.34 -8.33 -14.55
N ILE A 201 -8.11 -8.72 -13.29
CA ILE A 201 -6.83 -8.62 -12.59
C ILE A 201 -6.29 -10.02 -12.34
N GLU A 202 -5.03 -10.26 -12.70
CA GLU A 202 -4.33 -11.50 -12.37
C GLU A 202 -4.00 -11.53 -10.86
N ALA A 203 -4.28 -12.64 -10.19
CA ALA A 203 -4.00 -12.80 -8.77
C ALA A 203 -3.16 -14.05 -8.53
N GLU A 204 -1.92 -13.83 -8.09
CA GLU A 204 -0.94 -14.88 -7.84
C GLU A 204 -0.83 -15.18 -6.35
N GLN A 205 -0.94 -16.45 -5.97
CA GLN A 205 -0.79 -16.85 -4.57
C GLN A 205 0.70 -16.99 -4.23
N THR A 206 1.10 -16.48 -3.06
CA THR A 206 2.44 -16.69 -2.51
C THR A 206 2.40 -17.70 -1.36
N PRO A 207 3.47 -18.48 -1.12
CA PRO A 207 3.49 -19.49 -0.06
C PRO A 207 3.26 -18.91 1.35
N HIS A 208 3.60 -17.65 1.56
CA HIS A 208 3.43 -16.94 2.83
C HIS A 208 3.13 -15.45 2.58
N PRO A 209 2.57 -14.72 3.57
CA PRO A 209 2.21 -13.31 3.44
C PRO A 209 3.38 -12.38 3.11
N ILE A 210 4.58 -12.66 3.63
CA ILE A 210 5.77 -11.84 3.35
C ILE A 210 6.10 -11.85 1.85
N GLY A 211 5.86 -12.96 1.16
CA GLY A 211 5.99 -13.06 -0.29
C GLY A 211 5.13 -12.02 -1.00
N ALA A 212 3.85 -11.92 -0.65
CA ALA A 212 2.94 -10.92 -1.21
C ALA A 212 3.33 -9.50 -0.80
N GLU A 213 3.56 -9.23 0.49
CA GLU A 213 3.91 -7.91 1.03
C GLU A 213 5.20 -7.35 0.43
N SER A 214 6.12 -8.23 0.05
CA SER A 214 7.35 -7.83 -0.65
C SER A 214 7.07 -7.27 -2.04
N ARG A 215 5.96 -7.63 -2.71
CA ARG A 215 5.64 -7.21 -4.08
C ARG A 215 4.97 -5.83 -4.13
N SER A 216 5.47 -4.88 -3.33
CA SER A 216 5.00 -3.50 -3.27
C SER A 216 6.06 -2.56 -3.84
N ILE A 217 5.82 -2.01 -5.04
CA ILE A 217 6.79 -1.17 -5.75
C ILE A 217 7.21 0.07 -4.96
N THR A 218 6.30 0.64 -4.17
CA THR A 218 6.56 1.88 -3.42
C THR A 218 7.65 1.69 -2.38
N THR A 219 7.77 0.50 -1.80
CA THR A 219 8.81 0.16 -0.80
C THR A 219 10.23 0.35 -1.34
N TYR A 220 10.44 0.10 -2.63
CA TYR A 220 11.75 0.16 -3.28
C TYR A 220 12.00 1.49 -3.98
N VAL A 221 10.94 2.09 -4.54
CA VAL A 221 11.06 3.25 -5.43
C VAL A 221 10.89 4.58 -4.70
N HIS A 222 9.95 4.67 -3.77
CA HIS A 222 9.60 5.95 -3.16
C HIS A 222 10.71 6.50 -2.26
N PRO A 223 11.32 5.72 -1.34
CA PRO A 223 12.32 6.29 -0.45
C PRO A 223 13.50 6.94 -1.18
N PRO A 224 14.14 6.31 -2.19
CA PRO A 224 15.23 6.93 -2.94
C PRO A 224 14.85 8.22 -3.68
N PHE A 225 13.60 8.35 -4.12
CA PHE A 225 13.14 9.52 -4.84
C PHE A 225 12.54 10.60 -3.97
N PHE A 226 12.00 10.30 -2.79
CA PHE A 226 11.23 11.29 -2.01
C PHE A 226 11.82 11.57 -0.63
N MET A 227 12.89 10.86 -0.26
CA MET A 227 13.68 11.10 0.94
C MET A 227 15.12 11.55 0.59
N ASP A 228 15.28 12.11 -0.60
CA ASP A 228 16.47 12.84 -1.02
C ASP A 228 16.29 14.36 -0.79
N SER A 229 17.39 15.11 -0.79
CA SER A 229 17.36 16.54 -0.48
C SER A 229 16.57 17.38 -1.48
N PHE A 230 16.57 17.04 -2.77
CA PHE A 230 15.79 17.75 -3.78
C PHE A 230 14.30 17.67 -3.45
N SER A 231 13.80 16.45 -3.25
CA SER A 231 12.38 16.21 -3.03
C SER A 231 11.89 16.71 -1.69
N LEU A 232 12.69 16.50 -0.64
CA LEU A 232 12.38 17.01 0.70
C LEU A 232 12.30 18.53 0.72
N ASN A 233 13.14 19.24 -0.04
CA ASN A 233 13.03 20.68 -0.18
C ASN A 233 11.72 21.10 -0.88
N GLU A 234 11.29 20.39 -1.91
CA GLU A 234 10.00 20.67 -2.57
C GLU A 234 8.82 20.38 -1.63
N ILE A 235 8.84 19.26 -0.90
CA ILE A 235 7.75 18.83 -0.01
C ILE A 235 7.56 19.77 1.19
N PHE A 236 8.65 20.20 1.83
CA PHE A 236 8.63 21.04 3.03
C PHE A 236 8.71 22.54 2.73
N SER A 237 8.49 22.95 1.48
CA SER A 237 8.46 24.36 1.06
C SER A 237 7.07 24.97 1.20
N HIS A 238 7.03 26.27 1.52
CA HIS A 238 5.81 27.10 1.48
C HIS A 238 5.48 27.56 0.05
N THR A 239 6.48 27.58 -0.83
CA THR A 239 6.31 28.01 -2.22
C THR A 239 5.76 26.84 -3.02
N ARG A 240 4.68 27.08 -3.77
CA ARG A 240 4.08 26.07 -4.65
C ARG A 240 5.13 25.46 -5.58
N SER A 241 5.32 24.15 -5.48
CA SER A 241 6.25 23.42 -6.33
C SER A 241 5.80 23.44 -7.79
N THR A 242 6.75 23.64 -8.69
CA THR A 242 6.59 23.44 -10.15
C THR A 242 7.30 22.18 -10.64
N LYS A 243 7.84 21.39 -9.70
CA LYS A 243 8.62 20.19 -9.95
C LYS A 243 7.73 18.94 -9.98
N TYR A 244 8.31 17.86 -10.51
CA TYR A 244 7.62 16.62 -10.72
C TYR A 244 8.36 15.45 -10.07
N MET A 245 7.60 14.50 -9.55
CA MET A 245 8.09 13.37 -8.75
C MET A 245 8.95 12.38 -9.54
N TYR A 246 8.77 12.27 -10.87
CA TYR A 246 9.38 11.21 -11.68
C TYR A 246 10.14 11.74 -12.91
N LYS A 247 10.40 13.06 -12.99
CA LYS A 247 11.22 13.65 -14.06
C LYS A 247 12.71 13.61 -13.71
N LEU A 248 13.55 13.73 -14.74
CA LEU A 248 14.98 13.93 -14.58
C LEU A 248 15.26 15.31 -13.97
N TYR A 249 16.40 15.44 -13.28
CA TYR A 249 16.89 16.73 -12.80
C TYR A 249 17.14 17.71 -13.96
N PRO A 250 16.77 19.01 -13.86
CA PRO A 250 16.29 19.73 -12.67
C PRO A 250 14.76 19.82 -12.54
N GLU A 251 14.00 19.07 -13.33
CA GLU A 251 12.53 19.06 -13.25
C GLU A 251 11.99 18.08 -12.20
N GLY A 252 12.79 17.08 -11.82
CA GLY A 252 12.47 16.10 -10.79
C GLY A 252 13.72 15.47 -10.16
N PRO A 253 13.55 14.48 -9.26
CA PRO A 253 14.65 13.93 -8.47
C PRO A 253 15.49 12.89 -9.20
N VAL A 254 15.05 12.41 -10.37
CA VAL A 254 15.71 11.28 -11.02
C VAL A 254 17.09 11.69 -11.51
N THR A 255 18.11 11.10 -10.88
CA THR A 255 19.54 11.29 -11.11
C THR A 255 20.28 9.96 -10.93
N PRO A 256 21.52 9.82 -11.44
CA PRO A 256 22.35 8.64 -11.13
C PRO A 256 22.46 8.36 -9.62
N GLY A 257 22.59 9.39 -8.78
CA GLY A 257 22.69 9.21 -7.32
C GLY A 257 21.41 8.64 -6.67
N THR A 258 20.23 9.05 -7.13
CA THR A 258 18.97 8.45 -6.65
C THR A 258 18.76 7.03 -7.16
N ILE A 259 19.23 6.70 -8.36
CA ILE A 259 19.16 5.33 -8.90
C ILE A 259 20.13 4.41 -8.17
N HIS A 260 21.34 4.87 -7.89
CA HIS A 260 22.29 4.19 -7.00
C HIS A 260 21.68 3.88 -5.64
N SER A 261 21.04 4.87 -5.02
CA SER A 261 20.30 4.72 -3.77
C SER A 261 19.18 3.67 -3.87
N MET A 262 18.50 3.58 -5.02
CA MET A 262 17.46 2.58 -5.27
C MET A 262 18.00 1.16 -5.36
N VAL A 263 19.08 0.95 -6.11
CA VAL A 263 19.73 -0.38 -6.22
C VAL A 263 20.20 -0.86 -4.86
N ARG A 264 20.86 0.01 -4.07
CA ARG A 264 21.35 -0.34 -2.73
C ARG A 264 20.21 -0.66 -1.76
N LEU A 265 19.17 0.17 -1.74
CA LEU A 265 18.01 -0.09 -0.89
C LEU A 265 17.33 -1.42 -1.25
N TRP A 266 17.18 -1.72 -2.54
CA TRP A 266 16.63 -3.00 -2.99
C TRP A 266 17.47 -4.20 -2.52
N LYS A 267 18.80 -4.11 -2.58
CA LYS A 267 19.70 -5.16 -2.06
C LYS A 267 19.55 -5.33 -0.55
N GLU A 268 19.49 -4.24 0.21
CA GLU A 268 19.29 -4.28 1.67
C GLU A 268 17.97 -4.96 2.05
N ILE A 269 16.87 -4.56 1.40
CA ILE A 269 15.56 -5.19 1.62
C ILE A 269 15.58 -6.66 1.19
N SER A 270 16.27 -7.00 0.10
CA SER A 270 16.43 -8.39 -0.36
C SER A 270 17.11 -9.26 0.70
N CYS A 271 18.15 -8.76 1.36
CA CYS A 271 18.79 -9.46 2.48
C CYS A 271 17.81 -9.72 3.65
N VAL A 272 16.94 -8.75 3.96
CA VAL A 272 15.89 -8.91 4.97
C VAL A 272 14.90 -10.00 4.56
N LEU A 273 14.43 -9.98 3.30
CA LEU A 273 13.48 -10.97 2.78
C LEU A 273 14.02 -12.40 2.85
N VAL A 274 15.31 -12.61 2.54
CA VAL A 274 15.96 -13.92 2.67
C VAL A 274 15.88 -14.45 4.11
N LYS A 275 16.02 -13.59 5.13
CA LYS A 275 15.88 -14.01 6.53
C LYS A 275 14.45 -14.42 6.90
N PHE A 276 13.45 -13.88 6.23
CA PHE A 276 12.05 -14.31 6.36
C PHE A 276 11.72 -15.58 5.54
N GLY A 277 12.68 -16.16 4.81
CA GLY A 277 12.43 -17.28 3.90
C GLY A 277 11.62 -16.87 2.68
N ALA A 278 11.66 -15.59 2.30
CA ALA A 278 11.04 -15.06 1.10
C ALA A 278 12.08 -14.90 -0.02
N GLU A 279 11.68 -15.14 -1.26
CA GLU A 279 12.53 -14.92 -2.42
C GLU A 279 12.61 -13.42 -2.76
N PRO A 280 13.83 -12.85 -2.82
CA PRO A 280 14.05 -11.52 -3.38
C PRO A 280 13.47 -11.42 -4.79
N MET A 281 12.84 -10.29 -5.10
CA MET A 281 12.34 -10.06 -6.46
C MET A 281 13.47 -9.58 -7.39
N ASN A 282 13.35 -9.93 -8.67
CA ASN A 282 13.99 -9.16 -9.73
C ASN A 282 13.25 -7.81 -9.86
N LEU A 283 13.87 -6.73 -9.37
CA LEU A 283 13.26 -5.41 -9.31
C LEU A 283 12.91 -4.87 -10.71
N LEU A 284 13.82 -4.95 -11.68
CA LEU A 284 13.58 -4.43 -13.02
C LEU A 284 12.44 -5.16 -13.72
N LYS A 285 12.42 -6.49 -13.62
CA LYS A 285 11.33 -7.32 -14.13
C LYS A 285 10.01 -6.96 -13.47
N PHE A 286 9.96 -6.87 -12.15
CA PHE A 286 8.75 -6.47 -11.43
C PHE A 286 8.25 -5.07 -11.85
N MET A 287 9.16 -4.13 -12.03
CA MET A 287 8.83 -2.76 -12.46
C MET A 287 8.34 -2.68 -13.91
N ASN A 288 8.75 -3.61 -14.78
CA ASN A 288 8.37 -3.66 -16.19
C ASN A 288 7.11 -4.51 -16.44
N ASP A 289 7.09 -5.74 -15.94
CA ASP A 289 6.07 -6.74 -16.30
C ASP A 289 4.78 -6.57 -15.47
N ASP A 290 4.91 -6.20 -14.20
CA ASP A 290 3.79 -6.12 -13.25
C ASP A 290 3.29 -4.68 -13.00
N ASN A 291 4.08 -3.68 -13.42
CA ASN A 291 3.75 -2.27 -13.25
C ASN A 291 3.60 -1.56 -14.59
N TYR A 292 4.63 -0.89 -15.06
CA TYR A 292 4.57 -0.09 -16.28
C TYR A 292 5.67 -0.56 -17.24
N PRO A 293 5.29 -1.17 -18.38
CA PRO A 293 6.27 -1.67 -19.34
C PRO A 293 6.95 -0.51 -20.07
N VAL A 294 8.15 -0.77 -20.57
CA VAL A 294 8.80 0.05 -21.59
C VAL A 294 8.88 -0.72 -22.91
N GLN A 295 9.22 -0.02 -23.99
CA GLN A 295 9.47 -0.64 -25.29
C GLN A 295 10.72 -1.52 -25.24
N GLU A 296 10.72 -2.63 -25.96
CA GLU A 296 11.83 -3.59 -25.99
C GLU A 296 13.13 -2.98 -26.53
N GLN A 297 13.04 -1.95 -27.38
CA GLN A 297 14.18 -1.17 -27.87
C GLN A 297 14.86 -0.35 -26.76
N SER A 298 14.13 -0.01 -25.68
CA SER A 298 14.72 0.65 -24.51
C SER A 298 15.37 -0.36 -23.56
N LEU A 299 14.70 -1.48 -23.30
CA LEU A 299 15.18 -2.53 -22.41
C LEU A 299 14.84 -3.90 -23.00
N SER A 300 15.89 -4.67 -23.30
CA SER A 300 15.72 -6.01 -23.88
C SER A 300 15.17 -6.99 -22.83
N ARG A 301 14.51 -8.07 -23.27
CA ARG A 301 14.10 -9.14 -22.34
C ARG A 301 15.31 -9.79 -21.67
N SER A 302 16.45 -9.88 -22.34
CA SER A 302 17.69 -10.41 -21.75
C SER A 302 18.15 -9.57 -20.56
N ASP A 303 18.11 -8.24 -20.69
CA ASP A 303 18.50 -7.33 -19.60
C ASP A 303 17.52 -7.39 -18.42
N ILE A 304 16.23 -7.50 -18.73
CA ILE A 304 15.18 -7.60 -17.71
C ILE A 304 15.32 -8.91 -16.91
N GLU A 305 15.45 -10.06 -17.58
CA GLU A 305 15.56 -11.35 -16.90
C GLU A 305 16.93 -11.51 -16.20
N GLY A 306 18.00 -10.97 -16.77
CA GLY A 306 19.38 -11.01 -16.27
C GLY A 306 19.72 -9.98 -15.18
N PHE A 307 18.77 -9.11 -14.80
CA PHE A 307 19.02 -7.97 -13.92
C PHE A 307 19.71 -8.33 -12.60
N VAL A 308 19.30 -9.43 -11.96
CA VAL A 308 19.83 -9.83 -10.64
C VAL A 308 21.25 -10.40 -10.70
N GLN A 309 21.71 -10.78 -11.89
CA GLN A 309 23.04 -11.37 -12.14
C GLN A 309 24.09 -10.31 -12.51
N PHE A 310 23.66 -9.13 -12.96
CA PHE A 310 24.58 -8.07 -13.34
C PHE A 310 25.25 -7.39 -12.15
N ASP A 311 26.38 -6.71 -12.43
CA ASP A 311 27.02 -5.84 -11.46
C ASP A 311 26.18 -4.60 -11.13
N GLU A 312 26.54 -3.91 -10.05
CA GLU A 312 25.81 -2.75 -9.53
C GLU A 312 25.70 -1.60 -10.55
N LEU A 313 26.78 -1.30 -11.27
CA LEU A 313 26.78 -0.20 -12.23
C LEU A 313 25.84 -0.49 -13.40
N HIS A 314 25.83 -1.74 -13.88
CA HIS A 314 24.93 -2.16 -14.93
C HIS A 314 23.47 -2.15 -14.44
N GLN A 315 23.20 -2.61 -13.21
CA GLN A 315 21.86 -2.53 -12.60
C GLN A 315 21.35 -1.08 -12.53
N GLU A 316 22.21 -0.15 -12.10
CA GLU A 316 21.90 1.28 -12.07
C GLU A 316 21.61 1.82 -13.46
N TYR A 317 22.44 1.48 -14.45
CA TYR A 317 22.24 1.92 -15.83
C TYR A 317 20.88 1.50 -16.39
N LEU A 318 20.49 0.23 -16.19
CA LEU A 318 19.19 -0.27 -16.66
C LEU A 318 18.01 0.40 -15.95
N LEU A 319 18.10 0.65 -14.63
CA LEU A 319 17.06 1.38 -13.91
C LEU A 319 16.98 2.86 -14.36
N TYR A 320 18.12 3.49 -14.65
CA TYR A 320 18.13 4.86 -15.18
C TYR A 320 17.46 4.92 -16.56
N ILE A 321 17.80 4.00 -17.48
CA ILE A 321 17.13 3.87 -18.79
C ILE A 321 15.63 3.69 -18.59
N ARG A 322 15.22 2.78 -17.68
CA ARG A 322 13.81 2.53 -17.41
C ARG A 322 13.05 3.83 -17.07
N TYR A 323 13.60 4.66 -16.18
CA TYR A 323 12.94 5.92 -15.80
C TYR A 323 12.99 6.97 -16.90
N ALA A 324 14.08 7.05 -17.67
CA ALA A 324 14.14 7.92 -18.85
C ALA A 324 13.08 7.54 -19.89
N SER A 325 12.85 6.24 -20.13
CA SER A 325 11.84 5.73 -21.05
C SER A 325 10.39 5.93 -20.58
N LEU A 326 10.18 6.25 -19.29
CA LEU A 326 8.86 6.51 -18.71
C LEU A 326 8.59 8.00 -18.44
N LEU A 327 9.40 8.92 -19.00
CA LEU A 327 9.08 10.35 -18.98
C LEU A 327 7.77 10.66 -19.72
N ILE A 328 7.54 9.89 -20.79
CA ILE A 328 6.30 9.83 -21.56
C ILE A 328 5.66 8.45 -21.38
N ASP A 329 4.39 8.33 -21.78
CA ASP A 329 3.74 7.04 -21.94
C ASP A 329 4.09 6.50 -23.34
N PRO A 330 5.01 5.53 -23.45
CA PRO A 330 5.53 5.09 -24.75
C PRO A 330 4.53 4.23 -25.54
N PHE A 331 3.35 3.96 -24.98
CA PHE A 331 2.25 3.26 -25.64
C PHE A 331 1.05 4.17 -25.93
N SER A 332 1.08 5.43 -25.47
CA SER A 332 0.05 6.39 -25.83
C SER A 332 0.13 6.75 -27.31
N SER A 333 -1.01 7.06 -27.95
CA SER A 333 -0.99 7.61 -29.30
C SER A 333 -0.38 9.01 -29.27
N PRO A 334 0.61 9.32 -30.12
CA PRO A 334 1.18 10.66 -30.17
C PRO A 334 0.13 11.65 -30.69
N GLY A 335 0.16 12.87 -30.16
CA GLY A 335 -0.63 13.98 -30.68
C GLY A 335 -0.18 14.42 -32.08
N LYS A 336 -0.88 15.42 -32.66
CA LYS A 336 -0.60 15.92 -34.02
C LYS A 336 0.85 16.40 -34.25
N GLN A 337 1.56 16.77 -33.19
CA GLN A 337 2.96 17.22 -33.23
C GLN A 337 3.96 16.11 -32.87
N GLY A 338 3.54 14.84 -32.79
CA GLY A 338 4.40 13.71 -32.42
C GLY A 338 4.66 13.57 -30.90
N GLN A 339 4.05 14.42 -30.07
CA GLN A 339 4.23 14.40 -28.62
C GLN A 339 3.36 13.32 -27.98
N TYR A 340 3.99 12.44 -27.20
CA TYR A 340 3.31 11.45 -26.38
C TYR A 340 2.79 12.07 -25.09
N ARG A 341 1.83 11.41 -24.44
CA ARG A 341 1.30 11.87 -23.15
C ARG A 341 2.42 11.87 -22.10
N SER A 342 2.55 12.96 -21.33
CA SER A 342 3.54 13.00 -20.25
C SER A 342 3.10 12.08 -19.11
N PHE A 343 3.93 11.07 -18.83
CA PHE A 343 3.68 10.09 -17.79
C PHE A 343 4.35 10.50 -16.47
N ALA A 344 5.53 11.13 -16.56
CA ALA A 344 6.29 11.58 -15.39
C ALA A 344 5.83 12.92 -14.79
N ALA A 345 4.84 13.60 -15.38
CA ALA A 345 4.31 14.88 -14.90
C ALA A 345 3.38 14.76 -13.67
N VAL A 346 3.85 14.06 -12.64
CA VAL A 346 3.16 13.92 -11.34
C VAL A 346 3.69 15.00 -10.39
N PRO A 347 2.85 15.95 -9.92
CA PRO A 347 3.32 17.05 -9.08
C PRO A 347 3.57 16.61 -7.64
N TYR A 348 4.47 17.31 -6.95
CA TYR A 348 4.63 17.14 -5.51
C TYR A 348 3.36 17.54 -4.75
N GLN A 349 3.03 16.73 -3.74
CA GLN A 349 2.20 17.18 -2.64
C GLN A 349 3.11 17.81 -1.60
N GLN A 350 2.74 18.99 -1.09
CA GLN A 350 3.52 19.72 -0.11
C GLN A 350 2.83 19.67 1.25
N VAL A 351 3.57 20.02 2.29
CA VAL A 351 3.00 20.26 3.61
C VAL A 351 1.84 21.26 3.52
N SER A 352 0.79 21.00 4.29
CA SER A 352 -0.44 21.81 4.27
C SER A 352 -1.03 21.91 5.67
N LEU A 353 -1.93 22.86 5.89
CA LEU A 353 -2.68 22.98 7.13
C LEU A 353 -3.98 22.19 7.03
N ASP A 354 -4.34 21.47 8.10
CA ASP A 354 -5.69 20.93 8.26
C ASP A 354 -6.67 22.01 8.75
N HIS A 355 -7.92 21.60 8.95
CA HIS A 355 -9.01 22.48 9.41
C HIS A 355 -8.82 23.00 10.86
N GLU A 356 -7.98 22.35 11.66
CA GLU A 356 -7.60 22.80 13.01
C GLU A 356 -6.35 23.72 12.97
N GLY A 357 -5.82 24.02 11.78
CA GLY A 357 -4.61 24.81 11.61
C GLY A 357 -3.34 24.05 12.01
N LYS A 358 -3.36 22.71 12.03
CA LYS A 358 -2.19 21.87 12.27
C LYS A 358 -1.51 21.51 10.95
N TRP A 359 -0.19 21.50 10.94
CA TRP A 359 0.60 21.06 9.79
C TRP A 359 0.45 19.55 9.58
N VAL A 360 0.14 19.18 8.33
CA VAL A 360 0.02 17.82 7.84
C VAL A 360 1.13 17.55 6.84
N ILE A 361 1.88 16.47 7.09
CA ILE A 361 2.87 15.95 6.14
C ILE A 361 2.14 15.10 5.11
N PRO A 362 2.37 15.30 3.80
CA PRO A 362 1.75 14.49 2.77
C PRO A 362 2.10 13.01 2.93
N ARG A 363 1.18 12.13 2.51
CA ARG A 363 1.34 10.67 2.59
C ARG A 363 2.66 10.20 1.97
N ILE A 364 3.06 10.80 0.85
CA ILE A 364 4.40 10.64 0.28
C ILE A 364 5.23 11.85 0.74
N PRO A 365 6.30 11.67 1.54
CA PRO A 365 6.95 10.40 1.88
C PRO A 365 6.62 9.89 3.30
N TYR A 366 5.66 10.46 4.05
CA TYR A 366 5.46 10.07 5.46
C TYR A 366 5.17 8.56 5.65
N GLU A 367 4.29 7.97 4.83
CA GLU A 367 4.01 6.53 4.88
C GLU A 367 5.22 5.69 4.44
N ASP A 368 5.97 6.18 3.45
CA ASP A 368 7.18 5.51 2.94
C ASP A 368 8.29 5.51 4.00
N TYR A 369 8.45 6.63 4.72
CA TYR A 369 9.34 6.76 5.87
C TYR A 369 9.00 5.76 6.98
N ARG A 370 7.71 5.67 7.38
CA ARG A 370 7.28 4.73 8.42
C ARG A 370 7.56 3.27 8.04
N LYS A 371 7.27 2.90 6.79
CA LYS A 371 7.58 1.55 6.25
C LYS A 371 9.08 1.28 6.23
N LEU A 372 9.89 2.23 5.78
CA LEU A 372 11.34 2.09 5.71
C LEU A 372 11.95 1.99 7.12
N LYS A 373 11.46 2.78 8.08
CA LYS A 373 11.91 2.77 9.46
C LYS A 373 11.64 1.45 10.16
N LEU A 374 10.45 0.88 9.96
CA LEU A 374 10.14 -0.47 10.42
C LEU A 374 11.11 -1.51 9.83
N LEU A 375 11.33 -1.47 8.52
CA LEU A 375 12.29 -2.37 7.84
C LEU A 375 13.72 -2.19 8.35
N TYR A 376 14.14 -0.95 8.60
CA TYR A 376 15.45 -0.66 9.18
C TYR A 376 15.59 -1.30 10.57
N HIS A 377 14.60 -1.15 11.45
CA HIS A 377 14.62 -1.77 12.78
C HIS A 377 14.58 -3.31 12.72
N ILE A 378 13.84 -3.88 11.79
CA ILE A 378 13.88 -5.32 11.48
C ILE A 378 15.31 -5.73 11.09
N GLY A 379 15.92 -5.01 10.15
CA GLY A 379 17.30 -5.27 9.72
C GLY A 379 18.31 -5.17 10.86
N GLN A 380 18.21 -4.14 11.71
CA GLN A 380 19.06 -4.01 12.90
C GLN A 380 18.90 -5.21 13.85
N THR A 381 17.67 -5.63 14.11
CA THR A 381 17.39 -6.78 14.99
C THR A 381 17.94 -8.09 14.41
N LEU A 382 17.91 -8.23 13.07
CA LEU A 382 18.47 -9.36 12.33
C LEU A 382 19.98 -9.24 12.05
N GLN A 383 20.64 -8.18 12.54
CA GLN A 383 22.05 -7.88 12.28
C GLN A 383 22.40 -7.75 10.78
N ILE A 384 21.46 -7.21 9.99
CA ILE A 384 21.64 -6.91 8.57
C ILE A 384 22.03 -5.43 8.44
N PRO A 385 23.18 -5.11 7.83
CA PRO A 385 23.54 -3.73 7.52
C PRO A 385 22.53 -3.11 6.55
N MET A 386 21.99 -1.94 6.92
CA MET A 386 21.08 -1.17 6.08
C MET A 386 21.49 0.32 6.00
N PRO A 387 22.73 0.63 5.54
CA PRO A 387 23.24 2.00 5.48
C PRO A 387 22.43 2.92 4.56
N GLN A 388 21.91 2.42 3.43
CA GLN A 388 21.11 3.21 2.50
C GLN A 388 19.75 3.56 3.12
N ALA A 389 19.05 2.59 3.70
CA ALA A 389 17.81 2.84 4.44
C ALA A 389 18.02 3.89 5.55
N ARG A 390 19.10 3.74 6.33
CA ARG A 390 19.47 4.69 7.39
C ARG A 390 19.66 6.11 6.84
N THR A 391 20.39 6.25 5.73
CA THR A 391 20.67 7.56 5.13
C THR A 391 19.39 8.26 4.69
N LEU A 392 18.52 7.53 3.99
CA LEU A 392 17.23 8.07 3.54
C LEU A 392 16.36 8.50 4.73
N MET A 393 16.27 7.68 5.78
CA MET A 393 15.56 8.03 7.00
C MET A 393 16.11 9.30 7.67
N GLN A 394 17.43 9.39 7.79
CA GLN A 394 18.09 10.54 8.40
C GLN A 394 17.85 11.83 7.63
N ASN A 395 17.81 11.78 6.29
CA ASN A 395 17.46 12.94 5.47
C ASN A 395 16.03 13.43 5.78
N PHE A 396 15.06 12.52 5.85
CA PHE A 396 13.68 12.86 6.17
C PHE A 396 13.55 13.43 7.59
N GLU A 397 14.14 12.76 8.58
CA GLU A 397 14.11 13.20 9.99
C GLU A 397 14.78 14.56 10.17
N HIS A 398 15.88 14.82 9.46
CA HIS A 398 16.55 16.11 9.45
C HIS A 398 15.65 17.22 8.91
N GLN A 399 15.03 17.00 7.74
CA GLN A 399 14.16 18.00 7.13
C GLN A 399 12.89 18.25 7.96
N LEU A 400 12.26 17.18 8.46
CA LEU A 400 11.10 17.28 9.33
C LEU A 400 11.46 18.05 10.61
N GLY A 401 12.58 17.72 11.25
CA GLY A 401 13.04 18.42 12.44
C GLY A 401 13.32 19.90 12.21
N ALA A 402 13.94 20.26 11.08
CA ALA A 402 14.16 21.64 10.69
C ALA A 402 12.83 22.39 10.48
N PHE A 403 11.88 21.78 9.78
CA PHE A 403 10.55 22.35 9.55
C PHE A 403 9.78 22.52 10.86
N MET A 404 9.77 21.52 11.74
CA MET A 404 9.12 21.58 13.06
C MET A 404 9.73 22.68 13.94
N LYS A 405 11.06 22.85 13.91
CA LYS A 405 11.73 23.93 14.63
C LYS A 405 11.33 25.31 14.11
N GLN A 406 11.08 25.45 12.81
CA GLN A 406 10.63 26.70 12.21
C GLN A 406 9.18 27.03 12.57
N GLN A 407 8.28 26.03 12.56
CA GLN A 407 6.84 26.25 12.79
C GLN A 407 6.43 26.23 14.27
N GLY A 408 7.26 25.62 15.14
CA GLY A 408 6.92 25.32 16.52
C GLY A 408 6.27 23.94 16.66
N ALA A 409 6.68 23.17 17.67
CA ALA A 409 6.23 21.78 17.85
C ALA A 409 4.71 21.66 18.07
N ASP A 410 4.10 22.64 18.73
CA ASP A 410 2.65 22.66 19.00
C ASP A 410 1.80 22.86 17.74
N ALA A 411 2.40 23.23 16.61
CA ALA A 411 1.73 23.35 15.32
C ALA A 411 1.47 21.99 14.64
N PHE A 412 1.96 20.90 15.22
CA PHE A 412 1.78 19.53 14.69
C PHE A 412 0.91 18.70 15.63
N ARG A 413 0.32 17.63 15.06
CA ARG A 413 -0.37 16.62 15.86
C ARG A 413 0.65 15.74 16.60
N SER A 414 0.35 15.38 17.85
CA SER A 414 1.25 14.59 18.69
C SER A 414 1.63 13.23 18.10
N GLU A 415 0.72 12.65 17.31
CA GLU A 415 0.84 11.37 16.63
C GLU A 415 1.96 11.38 15.58
N LEU A 416 2.31 12.56 15.05
CA LEU A 416 3.43 12.70 14.10
C LEU A 416 4.76 12.29 14.74
N VAL A 417 4.89 12.50 16.06
CA VAL A 417 6.11 12.26 16.86
C VAL A 417 6.09 10.89 17.52
N GLN A 418 4.92 10.23 17.59
CA GLN A 418 4.81 8.88 18.14
C GLN A 418 5.40 7.87 17.16
N ASP A 419 6.44 7.17 17.62
CA ASP A 419 7.11 6.15 16.85
C ASP A 419 7.19 4.83 17.62
N ASN A 420 6.43 3.85 17.14
CA ASN A 420 6.32 2.51 17.68
C ASN A 420 7.07 1.47 16.81
N THR A 421 7.77 1.89 15.76
CA THR A 421 8.32 0.99 14.74
C THR A 421 9.40 0.03 15.29
N LEU A 422 10.15 0.43 16.32
CA LEU A 422 11.10 -0.45 17.00
C LEU A 422 10.40 -1.60 17.74
N GLU A 423 9.30 -1.32 18.44
CA GLU A 423 8.53 -2.36 19.14
C GLU A 423 7.81 -3.27 18.15
N GLU A 424 7.25 -2.70 17.07
CA GLU A 424 6.69 -3.46 15.96
C GLU A 424 7.72 -4.41 15.33
N ALA A 425 8.95 -3.95 15.09
CA ALA A 425 10.03 -4.80 14.59
C ALA A 425 10.31 -5.98 15.53
N LYS A 426 10.38 -5.76 16.85
CA LYS A 426 10.59 -6.82 17.84
C LYS A 426 9.46 -7.86 17.81
N ILE A 427 8.22 -7.41 17.67
CA ILE A 427 7.04 -8.29 17.55
C ILE A 427 7.14 -9.17 16.30
N ILE A 428 7.46 -8.58 15.15
CA ILE A 428 7.64 -9.29 13.88
C ILE A 428 8.73 -10.37 14.01
N ILE A 429 9.90 -10.02 14.55
CA ILE A 429 11.00 -10.96 14.70
C ILE A 429 10.66 -12.10 15.65
N ARG A 430 9.97 -11.81 16.77
CA ARG A 430 9.49 -12.84 17.69
C ARG A 430 8.56 -13.82 16.97
N LYS A 431 7.59 -13.31 16.21
CA LYS A 431 6.66 -14.13 15.43
C LYS A 431 7.36 -14.99 14.38
N MET A 432 8.32 -14.41 13.66
CA MET A 432 9.14 -15.14 12.69
C MET A 432 9.85 -16.33 13.35
N HIS A 433 10.48 -16.14 14.51
CA HIS A 433 11.13 -17.24 15.24
C HIS A 433 10.15 -18.32 15.69
N THR A 434 8.96 -17.94 16.19
CA THR A 434 7.93 -18.91 16.59
C THR A 434 7.43 -19.74 15.39
N GLN A 435 7.24 -19.11 14.22
CA GLN A 435 6.85 -19.83 13.01
C GLN A 435 7.95 -20.77 12.51
N TYR A 436 9.21 -20.34 12.57
CA TYR A 436 10.36 -21.16 12.19
C TYR A 436 10.49 -22.43 13.07
N LEU A 437 10.28 -22.30 14.38
CA LEU A 437 10.33 -23.45 15.30
C LEU A 437 9.19 -24.45 15.04
N LYS A 438 7.95 -23.97 14.86
CA LYS A 438 6.80 -24.83 14.51
C LYS A 438 7.02 -25.60 13.21
N GLY A 439 7.54 -24.93 12.17
CA GLY A 439 7.83 -25.58 10.90
C GLY A 439 8.89 -26.69 10.98
N ARG A 440 9.82 -26.63 11.94
CA ARG A 440 10.77 -27.73 12.19
C ARG A 440 10.12 -28.91 12.90
N GLU A 441 9.28 -28.67 13.90
CA GLU A 441 8.60 -29.75 14.64
C GLU A 441 7.66 -30.58 13.75
N ASP A 442 6.99 -29.94 12.79
CA ASP A 442 6.10 -30.64 11.86
C ASP A 442 6.86 -31.56 10.88
N VAL A 443 8.09 -31.18 10.49
CA VAL A 443 8.97 -32.01 9.64
C VAL A 443 9.50 -33.26 10.37
N PHE A 444 9.62 -33.22 11.70
CA PHE A 444 10.01 -34.39 12.50
C PHE A 444 8.83 -35.30 12.86
N LYS A 445 7.58 -34.86 12.59
CA LYS A 445 6.35 -35.63 12.85
C LYS A 445 5.71 -36.21 11.59
N SER A 446 6.12 -35.74 10.40
CA SER A 446 5.86 -36.35 9.08
C SER A 446 6.92 -37.38 8.72
#